data_AF-A0A7I7X010-F1
#
_entry.id   AF-A0A7I7X010-F1
#
_cell.length_a   1.000
_cell.length_b   1.000
_cell.length_c   1.000
_cell.angle_alpha   90.00
_cell.angle_beta   90.00
_cell.angle_gamma   90.00
#
_symmetry.space_group_name_H-M   'P 1'
#
loop_
_entity.id
_entity.type
_entity.pdbx_description
1 polymer ?
#
loop_
_entity_poly.entity_id
_entity_poly.type
_entity_poly.pdbx_seq_one_letter_code
_entity_poly.pdbx_strand_id
1 'polypeptide(L)'
;MFTDEGIALQAVRTCQPAFSAAVIGHVEATYPDDETKNAYCNPVPYPSDPIDWLRMMLAFNKNQLQWFTDPDMMAWVDASRLNVLHHVSAGVSERAREKIISVLNSNMPVINDKLEKLLAQAGYADD
;
A
#
# COMPACT_ATOMS: atom_id res chain seq x y z
N MET A 1 -5.19 10.52 7.37
CA MET A 1 -4.08 11.35 7.91
C MET A 1 -4.21 11.38 9.41
N PHE A 2 -3.09 11.19 10.12
CA PHE A 2 -2.97 11.24 11.57
C PHE A 2 -2.54 12.64 12.00
N THR A 3 -3.17 13.13 13.06
CA THR A 3 -2.89 14.41 13.72
C THR A 3 -3.11 14.25 15.22
N ASP A 4 -2.54 15.15 16.03
CA ASP A 4 -2.80 15.22 17.48
C ASP A 4 -4.30 15.28 17.83
N GLU A 5 -5.12 15.84 16.95
CA GLU A 5 -6.56 16.07 17.16
C GLU A 5 -7.45 14.94 16.62
N GLY A 6 -6.90 13.97 15.86
CA GLY A 6 -7.67 12.84 15.34
C GLY A 6 -7.12 12.14 14.10
N ILE A 7 -7.93 11.20 13.58
CA ILE A 7 -7.60 10.31 12.46
C ILE A 7 -8.61 10.49 11.33
N ALA A 8 -8.12 10.84 10.14
CA ALA A 8 -8.93 10.84 8.93
C ALA A 8 -8.93 9.45 8.26
N LEU A 9 -10.13 8.86 8.13
CA LEU A 9 -10.33 7.62 7.39
C LEU A 9 -10.12 7.85 5.90
N GLN A 10 -9.26 7.05 5.30
CA GLN A 10 -8.92 7.13 3.88
C GLN A 10 -8.62 5.73 3.33
N ALA A 11 -8.75 5.58 2.02
CA ALA A 11 -8.21 4.39 1.36
C ALA A 11 -6.68 4.46 1.44
N VAL A 12 -6.05 3.39 1.91
CA VAL A 12 -4.59 3.20 1.87
C VAL A 12 -4.22 2.04 0.92
N ARG A 13 -5.24 1.41 0.35
CA ARG A 13 -5.17 0.35 -0.68
C ARG A 13 -6.31 0.49 -1.67
N THR A 14 -6.09 -0.01 -2.89
CA THR A 14 -7.06 0.06 -4.00
C THR A 14 -8.40 -0.57 -3.64
N CYS A 15 -9.48 0.22 -3.71
CA CYS A 15 -10.88 -0.22 -3.60
C CYS A 15 -11.20 -1.19 -2.43
N GLN A 16 -10.48 -1.09 -1.30
CA GLN A 16 -10.61 -1.99 -0.15
C GLN A 16 -10.76 -1.19 1.15
N PRO A 17 -11.96 -0.66 1.46
CA PRO A 17 -12.17 0.20 2.64
C PRO A 17 -11.97 -0.55 3.96
N ALA A 18 -12.41 -1.81 4.06
CA ALA A 18 -12.26 -2.60 5.28
C ALA A 18 -10.79 -2.91 5.61
N PHE A 19 -10.00 -3.33 4.60
CA PHE A 19 -8.56 -3.53 4.80
C PHE A 19 -7.85 -2.21 5.10
N SER A 20 -8.24 -1.11 4.45
CA SER A 20 -7.66 0.21 4.70
C SER A 20 -7.89 0.68 6.14
N ALA A 21 -9.11 0.54 6.65
CA ALA A 21 -9.43 0.86 8.04
C ALA A 21 -8.65 -0.03 9.02
N ALA A 22 -8.47 -1.32 8.71
CA ALA A 22 -7.69 -2.23 9.54
C ALA A 22 -6.20 -1.84 9.59
N VAL A 23 -5.61 -1.46 8.45
CA VAL A 23 -4.23 -0.95 8.40
C VAL A 23 -4.09 0.32 9.22
N ILE A 24 -5.00 1.28 9.06
CA ILE A 24 -5.00 2.55 9.82
C ILE A 24 -5.07 2.26 11.33
N GLY A 25 -5.97 1.38 11.77
CA GLY A 25 -6.09 1.01 13.18
C GLY A 25 -4.87 0.27 13.73
N HIS A 26 -4.25 -0.61 12.93
CA HIS A 26 -3.02 -1.29 13.31
C HIS A 26 -1.85 -0.29 13.45
N VAL A 27 -1.68 0.58 12.46
CA VAL A 27 -0.62 1.59 12.44
C VAL A 27 -0.76 2.55 13.63
N GLU A 28 -1.98 3.01 13.93
CA GLU A 28 -2.26 3.85 15.10
C GLU A 28 -1.83 3.19 16.42
N ALA A 29 -2.11 1.89 16.56
CA ALA A 29 -1.82 1.16 17.79
C ALA A 29 -0.34 0.75 17.94
N THR A 30 0.46 0.83 16.86
CA THR A 30 1.80 0.23 16.80
C THR A 30 2.91 1.27 16.73
N TYR A 31 2.70 2.36 15.98
CA TYR A 31 3.75 3.36 15.72
C TYR A 31 3.56 4.62 16.57
N PRO A 32 4.65 5.20 17.10
CA PRO A 32 4.55 6.22 18.15
C PRO A 32 4.27 7.64 17.64
N ASP A 33 4.61 7.95 16.38
CA ASP A 33 4.55 9.31 15.83
C ASP A 33 3.73 9.38 14.54
N ASP A 34 3.09 10.53 14.32
CA ASP A 34 2.19 10.75 13.20
C ASP A 34 2.92 10.80 11.85
N GLU A 35 4.21 11.18 11.82
CA GLU A 35 5.02 11.17 10.60
C GLU A 35 5.15 9.74 10.06
N THR A 36 5.55 8.81 10.92
CA THR A 36 5.65 7.39 10.62
C THR A 36 4.27 6.84 10.22
N LYS A 37 3.23 7.09 11.01
CA LYS A 37 1.89 6.60 10.70
C LYS A 37 1.37 7.08 9.34
N ASN A 38 1.63 8.34 9.01
CA ASN A 38 1.25 8.92 7.71
C ASN A 38 2.07 8.32 6.56
N ALA A 39 3.37 8.03 6.76
CA ALA A 39 4.19 7.34 5.76
C ALA A 39 3.66 5.93 5.44
N TYR A 40 3.14 5.19 6.43
CA TYR A 40 2.51 3.89 6.22
C TYR A 40 1.11 3.95 5.59
N CYS A 41 0.44 5.10 5.70
CA CYS A 41 -0.97 5.27 5.35
C CYS A 41 -1.22 6.38 4.32
N ASN A 42 -0.33 6.57 3.34
CA ASN A 42 -0.58 7.60 2.32
C ASN A 42 -1.92 7.33 1.59
N PRO A 43 -2.71 8.37 1.27
CA PRO A 43 -3.97 8.20 0.59
C PRO A 43 -3.81 7.54 -0.79
N VAL A 44 -4.65 6.54 -1.06
CA VAL A 44 -4.81 5.92 -2.38
C VAL A 44 -6.14 6.41 -2.96
N PRO A 45 -6.13 7.38 -3.88
CA PRO A 45 -7.36 7.99 -4.38
C PRO A 45 -8.19 6.98 -5.19
N TYR A 46 -9.51 7.10 -5.12
CA TYR A 46 -10.39 6.30 -5.97
C TYR A 46 -10.40 6.85 -7.41
N PRO A 47 -10.39 5.97 -8.42
CA PRO A 47 -10.37 6.42 -9.80
C PRO A 47 -11.75 6.89 -10.23
N SER A 48 -11.80 8.05 -10.87
CA SER A 48 -13.01 8.57 -11.54
C SER A 48 -12.86 8.51 -13.06
N ASP A 49 -11.64 8.67 -13.56
CA ASP A 49 -11.26 8.54 -14.96
C ASP A 49 -10.28 7.37 -15.19
N PRO A 50 -10.16 6.82 -16.42
CA PRO A 50 -9.23 5.74 -16.71
C PRO A 50 -7.77 6.03 -16.32
N ILE A 51 -7.34 7.29 -16.43
CA ILE A 51 -5.98 7.71 -16.07
C ILE A 51 -5.72 7.61 -14.56
N ASP A 52 -6.75 7.77 -13.72
CA ASP A 52 -6.63 7.69 -12.27
C ASP A 52 -6.27 6.29 -11.81
N TRP A 53 -6.53 5.26 -12.63
CA TRP A 53 -6.06 3.92 -12.32
C TRP A 53 -4.53 3.88 -12.19
N LEU A 54 -3.79 4.63 -13.03
CA LEU A 54 -2.33 4.70 -12.92
C LEU A 54 -1.90 5.40 -11.63
N ARG A 55 -2.55 6.51 -11.26
CA ARG A 55 -2.28 7.26 -10.02
C ARG A 55 -2.56 6.40 -8.78
N MET A 56 -3.73 5.77 -8.77
CA MET A 56 -4.16 4.87 -7.70
C MET A 56 -3.16 3.72 -7.54
N MET A 57 -2.73 3.08 -8.63
CA MET A 57 -1.77 1.99 -8.58
C MET A 57 -0.39 2.46 -8.11
N LEU A 58 0.07 3.64 -8.54
CA LEU A 58 1.35 4.20 -8.10
C LEU A 58 1.34 4.48 -6.59
N ALA A 59 0.30 5.15 -6.08
CA ALA A 59 0.14 5.43 -4.65
C ALA A 59 0.05 4.14 -3.83
N PHE A 60 -0.73 3.17 -4.29
CA PHE A 60 -0.82 1.86 -3.66
C PHE A 60 0.53 1.13 -3.60
N ASN A 61 1.27 1.09 -4.71
CA ASN A 61 2.58 0.45 -4.76
C ASN A 61 3.59 1.16 -3.84
N LYS A 62 3.55 2.49 -3.72
CA LYS A 62 4.41 3.25 -2.80
C LYS A 62 4.15 2.85 -1.34
N ASN A 63 2.88 2.73 -0.93
CA ASN A 63 2.55 2.20 0.41
C ASN A 63 3.05 0.77 0.61
N GLN A 64 2.83 -0.10 -0.38
CA GLN A 64 3.23 -1.50 -0.28
C GLN A 64 4.77 -1.66 -0.19
N LEU A 65 5.52 -0.83 -0.92
CA LEU A 65 6.99 -0.76 -0.82
C LEU A 65 7.44 -0.30 0.56
N GLN A 66 6.79 0.73 1.13
CA GLN A 66 7.07 1.16 2.51
C GLN A 66 6.88 -0.01 3.48
N TRP A 67 5.79 -0.76 3.34
CA TRP A 67 5.52 -1.92 4.22
C TRP A 67 6.60 -3.00 4.07
N PHE A 68 7.11 -3.27 2.86
CA PHE A 68 8.18 -4.25 2.66
C PHE A 68 9.50 -3.90 3.39
N THR A 69 9.70 -2.65 3.79
CA THR A 69 10.88 -2.25 4.57
C THR A 69 10.77 -2.59 6.06
N ASP A 70 9.57 -2.95 6.53
CA ASP A 70 9.26 -3.21 7.93
C ASP A 70 8.79 -4.67 8.12
N PRO A 71 9.61 -5.54 8.73
CA PRO A 71 9.26 -6.93 8.99
C PRO A 71 8.02 -7.12 9.87
N ASP A 72 7.77 -6.25 10.84
CA ASP A 72 6.65 -6.37 11.77
C ASP A 72 5.34 -6.00 11.06
N MET A 73 5.37 -4.91 10.28
CA MET A 73 4.26 -4.55 9.39
C MET A 73 3.95 -5.69 8.41
N MET A 74 4.98 -6.28 7.81
CA MET A 74 4.80 -7.38 6.87
C MET A 74 4.21 -8.63 7.52
N ALA A 75 4.64 -8.97 8.73
CA ALA A 75 4.07 -10.08 9.48
C ALA A 75 2.58 -9.85 9.75
N TRP A 76 2.19 -8.62 10.14
CA TRP A 76 0.78 -8.28 10.36
C TRP A 76 -0.04 -8.32 9.06
N VAL A 77 0.46 -7.70 7.99
CA VAL A 77 -0.21 -7.67 6.67
C VAL A 77 -0.40 -9.08 6.13
N ASP A 78 0.60 -9.94 6.27
CA ASP A 78 0.56 -11.33 5.82
C ASP A 78 -0.36 -12.21 6.68
N ALA A 79 -0.55 -11.89 7.96
CA ALA A 79 -1.52 -12.57 8.83
C ALA A 79 -2.96 -12.05 8.68
N SER A 80 -3.15 -10.86 8.12
CA SER A 80 -4.46 -10.20 8.02
C SER A 80 -5.38 -10.90 7.01
N ARG A 81 -6.49 -11.48 7.48
CA ARG A 81 -7.51 -12.11 6.62
C ARG A 81 -8.20 -11.15 5.65
N LEU A 82 -8.11 -9.84 5.93
CA LEU A 82 -8.62 -8.78 5.06
C LEU A 82 -7.65 -8.46 3.91
N ASN A 83 -6.41 -8.95 3.96
CA ASN A 83 -5.45 -8.82 2.88
C ASN A 83 -5.72 -9.89 1.81
N VAL A 84 -5.99 -9.48 0.58
CA VAL A 84 -6.17 -10.44 -0.52
C VAL A 84 -4.93 -11.32 -0.73
N LEU A 85 -3.72 -10.75 -0.55
CA LEU A 85 -2.47 -11.52 -0.71
C LEU A 85 -2.32 -12.63 0.34
N HIS A 86 -2.91 -12.48 1.53
CA HIS A 86 -2.94 -13.55 2.53
C HIS A 86 -3.55 -14.83 1.94
N HIS A 87 -4.62 -14.72 1.15
CA HIS A 87 -5.27 -15.90 0.55
C HIS A 87 -4.45 -16.54 -0.57
N VAL A 88 -3.52 -15.79 -1.16
CA VAL A 88 -2.55 -16.30 -2.15
C VAL A 88 -1.37 -16.98 -1.44
N SER A 89 -0.91 -16.43 -0.31
CA SER A 89 0.25 -16.93 0.43
C SER A 89 -0.09 -18.05 1.42
N ALA A 90 -1.31 -18.08 1.97
CA ALA A 90 -1.72 -19.00 3.04
C ALA A 90 -1.62 -20.49 2.67
N GLY A 91 -1.82 -20.84 1.40
CA GLY A 91 -1.78 -22.22 0.92
C GLY A 91 -0.41 -22.70 0.42
N VAL A 92 0.62 -21.85 0.42
CA VAL A 92 1.94 -22.19 -0.12
C VAL A 92 2.99 -22.36 0.99
N SER A 93 4.09 -23.04 0.67
CA SER A 93 5.21 -23.19 1.60
C SER A 93 5.84 -21.84 1.95
N GLU A 94 6.50 -21.75 3.10
CA GLU A 94 7.20 -20.56 3.56
C GLU A 94 8.22 -20.04 2.52
N ARG A 95 9.03 -20.94 1.96
CA ARG A 95 9.96 -20.62 0.87
C ARG A 95 9.25 -20.04 -0.37
N ALA A 96 8.07 -20.54 -0.72
CA ALA A 96 7.30 -20.02 -1.84
C ALA A 96 6.74 -18.63 -1.53
N ARG A 97 6.28 -18.41 -0.29
CA ARG A 97 5.82 -17.11 0.22
C ARG A 97 6.93 -16.06 0.18
N GLU A 98 8.11 -16.38 0.71
CA GLU A 98 9.30 -15.52 0.66
C GLU A 98 9.66 -15.15 -0.78
N LYS A 99 9.62 -16.13 -1.69
CA LYS A 99 9.87 -15.88 -3.11
C LYS A 99 8.85 -14.94 -3.74
N ILE A 100 7.56 -15.09 -3.42
CA ILE A 100 6.50 -14.18 -3.90
C ILE A 100 6.76 -12.75 -3.41
N ILE A 101 7.03 -12.58 -2.11
CA ILE A 101 7.32 -11.26 -1.51
C ILE A 101 8.57 -10.65 -2.16
N SER A 102 9.65 -11.43 -2.32
CA SER A 102 10.87 -10.98 -2.98
C SER A 102 10.63 -10.52 -4.42
N VAL A 103 9.87 -11.30 -5.20
CA VAL A 103 9.53 -10.94 -6.59
C VAL A 103 8.68 -9.68 -6.65
N LEU A 104 7.71 -9.51 -5.74
CA LEU A 104 6.92 -8.28 -5.64
C LEU A 104 7.81 -7.08 -5.32
N ASN A 105 8.64 -7.19 -4.29
CA ASN A 105 9.52 -6.12 -3.85
C ASN A 105 10.51 -5.68 -4.95
N SER A 106 11.12 -6.63 -5.68
CA SER A 106 12.07 -6.29 -6.75
C SER A 106 11.43 -5.72 -8.01
N ASN A 107 10.20 -6.12 -8.36
CA ASN A 107 9.54 -5.64 -9.59
C ASN A 107 8.75 -4.36 -9.39
N MET A 108 8.25 -4.09 -8.19
CA MET A 108 7.37 -2.95 -7.92
C MET A 108 8.02 -1.59 -8.22
N PRO A 109 9.32 -1.33 -7.96
CA PRO A 109 9.98 -0.11 -8.39
C PRO A 109 9.98 0.04 -9.92
N VAL A 110 10.28 -1.04 -10.65
CA VAL A 110 10.27 -1.03 -12.13
C VAL A 110 8.87 -0.77 -12.69
N ILE A 111 7.83 -1.28 -12.01
CA ILE A 111 6.44 -0.99 -12.35
C ILE A 111 6.14 0.48 -12.10
N ASN A 112 6.56 1.04 -10.97
CA ASN A 112 6.36 2.45 -10.63
C ASN A 112 7.01 3.38 -11.65
N ASP A 113 8.26 3.12 -12.06
CA ASP A 113 8.93 3.89 -13.12
C ASP A 113 8.13 3.90 -14.43
N LYS A 114 7.47 2.79 -14.75
CA LYS A 114 6.60 2.69 -15.95
C LYS A 114 5.30 3.46 -15.75
N LEU A 115 4.67 3.37 -14.58
CA LEU A 115 3.46 4.13 -14.25
C LEU A 115 3.73 5.64 -14.35
N GLU A 116 4.84 6.10 -13.80
CA GLU A 116 5.26 7.51 -13.87
C GLU A 116 5.50 7.98 -15.31
N LYS A 117 6.16 7.16 -16.15
CA LYS A 117 6.32 7.47 -17.58
C LYS A 117 4.99 7.56 -18.32
N LEU A 118 4.05 6.65 -18.03
CA LEU A 118 2.72 6.66 -18.65
C LEU A 118 1.90 7.89 -18.21
N LEU A 119 2.01 8.29 -16.94
CA LEU A 119 1.38 9.51 -16.42
C LEU A 119 1.93 10.77 -17.11
N ALA A 120 3.26 10.86 -17.25
CA ALA A 120 3.89 11.98 -17.95
C ALA A 120 3.48 12.07 -19.43
N GLN A 121 3.35 10.92 -20.11
CA GLN A 121 2.90 10.86 -21.51
C GLN A 121 1.44 11.30 -21.69
N ALA A 122 0.61 11.10 -20.67
CA ALA A 122 -0.79 11.54 -20.68
C ALA A 122 -0.95 13.06 -20.52
N GLY A 123 0.15 13.83 -20.43
CA GLY A 123 0.14 15.29 -20.31
C GLY A 123 -0.20 15.78 -18.90
N TYR A 124 -0.13 14.91 -17.90
CA TYR A 124 -0.37 15.25 -16.51
C TYR A 124 0.97 15.40 -15.77
N ALA A 125 1.34 16.63 -15.45
CA ALA A 125 2.28 16.93 -14.38
C ALA A 125 1.45 17.10 -13.09
N ASP A 126 1.93 16.56 -11.97
CA ASP A 126 1.27 16.68 -10.68
C ASP A 126 1.03 18.17 -10.34
N ASP A 127 -0.24 18.55 -10.14
CA ASP A 127 -0.66 19.79 -9.46
C ASP A 127 -0.65 19.58 -7.94
#